data_AF-A0AAD1DB38-F1
#
_entry.id   AF-A0AAD1DB38-F1
#
_cell.length_a   1.000
_cell.length_b   1.000
_cell.length_c   1.000
_cell.angle_alpha   90.00
_cell.angle_beta   90.00
_cell.angle_gamma   90.00
#
_symmetry.space_group_name_H-M   'P 1'
#
loop_
_entity.id
_entity.type
_entity.pdbx_description
1 polymer ?
#
loop_
_entity_poly.entity_id
_entity_poly.type
_entity_poly.pdbx_seq_one_letter_code
_entity_poly.pdbx_strand_id
1 'polypeptide(L)'
;MLAKIVFSSLVAFGVLSANVEQFGSFFNEIKKEQEEVAAKEDALKARKKLLNNTHDFLEDLVFRKQKIKELVDYRAKVLLDLENKYKKEKEALEKETRGKILTAKSKAYGDLEQALKDNPLYKKLLPNPYAYVLNQETFTKEDKERLSYYYPQVKTSSIFKKTTATTKDKAQALLQMGVFSLDEEQNKKASRLALSYKQAIEEYSNNISNLLSRKELDNIDYYLQLERNKFDSKAKDIAQKATNTLIFNSERLAFSMAIDKINEKYLKGYEAFSNLLKNVKDDVELNTLTKNFTNQKLSFAQKQKLCLLVLDSFNFDTQSKKSILKKTNEYNIFVDSDPMMSDKTTMQKEHYKIFNFFKTVVSAYRSNVAKNNPFE
;
A
#
# COMPACT_ATOMS: atom_id res chain seq x y z
N MET A 1 -65.95 -99.46 -19.13
CA MET A 1 -65.72 -100.06 -20.47
C MET A 1 -64.24 -99.94 -20.77
N LEU A 2 -63.56 -101.06 -21.02
CA LEU A 2 -62.11 -101.22 -21.25
C LEU A 2 -61.23 -101.02 -19.99
N ALA A 3 -61.01 -101.97 -19.07
CA ALA A 3 -61.24 -103.41 -19.06
C ALA A 3 -60.90 -104.11 -20.39
N LYS A 4 -59.62 -104.05 -20.81
CA LYS A 4 -58.96 -104.95 -21.78
C LYS A 4 -57.50 -104.49 -22.00
N ILE A 5 -56.69 -104.70 -20.96
CA ILE A 5 -55.25 -105.07 -20.86
C ILE A 5 -55.12 -105.18 -19.32
N VAL A 6 -55.57 -106.23 -18.64
CA VAL A 6 -55.59 -107.65 -18.99
C VAL A 6 -54.19 -108.14 -19.35
N PHE A 7 -53.58 -108.77 -18.35
CA PHE A 7 -52.82 -109.99 -18.50
C PHE A 7 -51.63 -109.95 -19.46
N SER A 8 -50.48 -109.56 -18.92
CA SER A 8 -49.22 -110.31 -19.17
C SER A 8 -48.07 -109.74 -18.35
N SER A 9 -48.18 -109.81 -17.02
CA SER A 9 -47.01 -109.96 -16.10
C SER A 9 -47.38 -109.91 -14.61
N LEU A 10 -48.52 -110.48 -14.26
CA LEU A 10 -48.76 -111.05 -12.93
C LEU A 10 -47.89 -112.30 -12.66
N VAL A 11 -46.65 -112.36 -13.18
CA VAL A 11 -45.71 -113.50 -13.05
C VAL A 11 -44.31 -113.05 -12.56
N ALA A 12 -44.14 -111.76 -12.24
CA ALA A 12 -42.92 -111.25 -11.58
C ALA A 12 -43.28 -109.89 -10.96
N PHE A 13 -43.52 -109.68 -9.67
CA PHE A 13 -43.07 -110.34 -8.45
C PHE A 13 -44.13 -109.99 -7.36
N GLY A 14 -44.82 -110.90 -6.67
CA GLY A 14 -44.38 -112.26 -6.40
C GLY A 14 -42.88 -112.23 -6.07
N VAL A 15 -42.42 -111.40 -5.14
CA VAL A 15 -43.09 -111.05 -3.89
C VAL A 15 -42.61 -109.65 -3.48
N LEU A 16 -43.45 -108.62 -3.63
CA LEU A 16 -44.17 -107.95 -2.54
C LEU A 16 -43.33 -107.54 -1.32
N SER A 17 -43.57 -106.32 -0.85
CA SER A 17 -43.36 -105.87 0.54
C SER A 17 -41.94 -105.55 1.02
N ALA A 18 -41.20 -104.70 0.29
CA ALA A 18 -40.15 -103.88 0.91
C ALA A 18 -39.99 -102.48 0.26
N ASN A 19 -40.92 -102.00 -0.56
CA ASN A 19 -42.05 -101.15 -0.16
C ASN A 19 -41.73 -100.02 0.85
N VAL A 20 -42.13 -98.82 0.40
CA VAL A 20 -42.54 -97.62 1.14
C VAL A 20 -41.52 -96.46 1.27
N GLU A 21 -40.25 -96.69 1.62
CA GLU A 21 -39.37 -95.54 1.93
C GLU A 21 -39.01 -94.65 0.71
N GLN A 22 -38.69 -95.26 -0.43
CA GLN A 22 -38.22 -94.51 -1.61
C GLN A 22 -39.26 -93.57 -2.21
N PHE A 23 -40.54 -93.98 -2.23
CA PHE A 23 -41.62 -93.16 -2.80
C PHE A 23 -42.05 -92.02 -1.88
N GLY A 24 -41.98 -92.20 -0.55
CA GLY A 24 -42.23 -91.11 0.40
C GLY A 24 -41.21 -89.98 0.30
N SER A 25 -39.94 -90.31 0.02
CA SER A 25 -38.88 -89.31 -0.15
C SER A 25 -39.12 -88.40 -1.36
N PHE A 26 -39.53 -88.96 -2.49
CA PHE A 26 -39.73 -88.23 -3.75
C PHE A 26 -40.88 -87.21 -3.67
N PHE A 27 -42.02 -87.58 -3.06
CA PHE A 27 -43.14 -86.65 -2.90
C PHE A 27 -42.84 -85.53 -1.89
N ASN A 28 -42.07 -85.81 -0.85
CA ASN A 28 -41.60 -84.78 0.08
C ASN A 28 -40.66 -83.78 -0.61
N GLU A 29 -39.79 -84.27 -1.49
CA GLU A 29 -38.85 -83.44 -2.25
C GLU A 29 -39.58 -82.50 -3.21
N ILE A 30 -40.56 -83.01 -3.97
CA ILE A 30 -41.40 -82.19 -4.86
C ILE A 30 -42.18 -81.12 -4.07
N LYS A 31 -42.73 -81.46 -2.90
CA LYS A 31 -43.45 -80.48 -2.08
C LYS A 31 -42.52 -79.38 -1.58
N LYS A 32 -41.30 -79.74 -1.17
CA LYS A 32 -40.26 -78.80 -0.74
C LYS A 32 -39.85 -77.86 -1.87
N GLU A 33 -39.68 -78.39 -3.08
CA GLU A 33 -39.38 -77.58 -4.26
C GLU A 33 -40.52 -76.64 -4.64
N GLN A 34 -41.79 -77.08 -4.56
CA GLN A 34 -42.94 -76.22 -4.81
C GLN A 34 -43.05 -75.08 -3.79
N GLU A 35 -42.81 -75.36 -2.50
CA GLU A 35 -42.77 -74.32 -1.46
C GLU A 35 -41.62 -73.33 -1.69
N GLU A 36 -40.45 -73.81 -2.14
CA GLU A 36 -39.30 -72.96 -2.44
C GLU A 36 -39.52 -72.07 -3.68
N VAL A 37 -40.17 -72.60 -4.73
CA VAL A 37 -40.55 -71.81 -5.92
C VAL A 37 -41.58 -70.75 -5.57
N ALA A 38 -42.60 -71.08 -4.79
CA ALA A 38 -43.59 -70.11 -4.32
C ALA A 38 -42.94 -68.97 -3.51
N ALA A 39 -42.02 -69.30 -2.61
CA ALA A 39 -41.26 -68.30 -1.84
C ALA A 39 -40.40 -67.40 -2.74
N LYS A 40 -39.79 -67.97 -3.80
CA LYS A 40 -39.02 -67.20 -4.79
C LYS A 40 -39.91 -66.29 -5.65
N GLU A 41 -41.11 -66.73 -6.02
CA GLU A 41 -42.07 -65.89 -6.75
C GLU A 41 -42.58 -64.72 -5.92
N ASP A 42 -42.88 -64.92 -4.64
CA ASP A 42 -43.32 -63.86 -3.75
C ASP A 42 -42.19 -62.86 -3.46
N ALA A 43 -40.95 -63.35 -3.29
CA ALA A 43 -39.77 -62.49 -3.20
C ALA A 43 -39.56 -61.66 -4.49
N LEU A 44 -39.81 -62.23 -5.67
CA LEU A 44 -39.72 -61.53 -6.95
C LEU A 44 -40.81 -60.44 -7.08
N LYS A 45 -42.05 -60.73 -6.68
CA LYS A 45 -43.14 -59.74 -6.66
C LYS A 45 -42.81 -58.57 -5.71
N ALA A 46 -42.31 -58.87 -4.51
CA ALA A 46 -41.89 -57.85 -3.55
C ALA A 46 -40.76 -56.97 -4.12
N ARG A 47 -39.78 -57.57 -4.79
CA ARG A 47 -38.66 -56.84 -5.41
C ARG A 47 -39.10 -55.95 -6.58
N LYS A 48 -40.04 -56.41 -7.43
CA LYS A 48 -40.63 -55.59 -8.49
C LYS A 48 -41.40 -54.38 -7.93
N LYS A 49 -42.17 -54.57 -6.86
CA LYS A 49 -42.89 -53.47 -6.19
C LYS A 49 -41.93 -52.43 -5.60
N LEU A 50 -40.84 -52.87 -5.00
CA LEU A 50 -39.76 -52.00 -4.49
C LEU A 50 -39.09 -51.19 -5.63
N LEU A 51 -38.83 -51.82 -6.77
CA LEU A 51 -38.23 -51.16 -7.92
C LEU A 51 -39.14 -50.07 -8.49
N ASN A 52 -40.45 -50.35 -8.63
CA ASN A 52 -41.42 -49.36 -9.12
C ASN A 52 -41.52 -48.17 -8.15
N ASN A 53 -41.62 -48.41 -6.85
CA ASN A 53 -41.64 -47.33 -5.85
C ASN A 53 -40.37 -46.47 -5.88
N THR A 54 -39.21 -47.10 -6.17
CA THR A 54 -37.94 -46.38 -6.30
C THR A 54 -37.90 -45.54 -7.57
N HIS A 55 -38.48 -46.04 -8.67
CA HIS A 55 -38.59 -45.31 -9.93
C HIS A 55 -39.50 -44.08 -9.78
N ASP A 56 -40.69 -44.23 -9.20
CA ASP A 56 -41.63 -43.12 -8.97
C ASP A 56 -41.01 -42.05 -8.05
N PHE A 57 -40.26 -42.47 -7.03
CA PHE A 57 -39.53 -41.55 -6.15
C PHE A 57 -38.43 -40.77 -6.88
N LEU A 58 -37.70 -41.41 -7.81
CA LEU A 58 -36.69 -40.74 -8.61
C LEU A 58 -37.31 -39.76 -9.61
N GLU A 59 -38.44 -40.09 -10.23
CA GLU A 59 -39.17 -39.17 -11.10
C GLU A 59 -39.69 -37.94 -10.34
N ASP A 60 -40.26 -38.13 -9.14
CA ASP A 60 -40.68 -37.02 -8.27
C ASP A 60 -39.49 -36.14 -7.83
N LEU A 61 -38.33 -36.73 -7.53
CA LEU A 61 -37.11 -35.98 -7.23
C LEU A 61 -36.63 -35.15 -8.43
N VAL A 62 -36.66 -35.70 -9.64
CA VAL A 62 -36.28 -34.97 -10.87
C VAL A 62 -37.24 -33.82 -11.11
N PHE A 63 -38.54 -34.06 -10.99
CA PHE A 63 -39.58 -33.02 -11.14
C PHE A 63 -39.40 -31.89 -10.12
N ARG A 64 -39.20 -32.23 -8.84
CA ARG A 64 -38.94 -31.23 -7.78
C ARG A 64 -37.67 -30.44 -8.04
N LYS A 65 -36.59 -31.09 -8.48
CA LYS A 65 -35.33 -30.41 -8.84
C LYS A 65 -35.55 -29.40 -9.97
N GLN A 66 -36.33 -29.77 -10.98
CA GLN A 66 -36.66 -28.88 -12.10
C GLN A 66 -37.50 -27.69 -11.67
N LYS A 67 -38.51 -27.92 -10.82
CA LYS A 67 -39.34 -26.87 -10.24
C LYS A 67 -38.55 -25.90 -9.34
N ILE A 68 -37.58 -26.41 -8.57
CA ILE A 68 -36.65 -25.57 -7.78
C ILE A 68 -35.81 -24.70 -8.72
N LYS A 69 -35.31 -25.25 -9.82
CA LYS A 69 -34.52 -24.49 -10.81
C LYS A 69 -35.34 -23.34 -11.41
N GLU A 70 -36.57 -23.60 -11.82
CA GLU A 70 -37.48 -22.56 -12.35
C GLU A 70 -37.74 -21.44 -11.34
N LEU A 71 -37.93 -21.77 -10.05
CA LEU A 71 -38.12 -20.78 -8.99
C LEU A 71 -36.86 -19.94 -8.75
N VAL A 72 -35.67 -20.54 -8.82
CA VAL A 72 -34.40 -19.84 -8.69
C VAL A 72 -34.19 -18.89 -9.88
N ASP A 73 -34.45 -19.36 -11.11
CA ASP A 73 -34.33 -18.56 -12.33
C ASP A 73 -35.33 -17.38 -12.32
N TYR A 74 -36.58 -17.61 -11.89
CA TYR A 74 -37.57 -16.56 -11.71
C TYR A 74 -37.13 -15.53 -10.65
N ARG A 75 -36.63 -15.99 -9.49
CA ARG A 75 -36.13 -15.11 -8.43
C ARG A 75 -34.94 -14.27 -8.92
N ALA A 76 -34.01 -14.85 -9.67
CA ALA A 76 -32.88 -14.14 -10.25
C ALA A 76 -33.34 -13.04 -11.20
N LYS A 77 -34.33 -13.33 -12.05
CA LYS A 77 -34.92 -12.34 -12.97
C LYS A 77 -35.60 -11.19 -12.23
N VAL A 78 -36.40 -11.49 -11.20
CA VAL A 78 -37.07 -10.48 -10.37
C VAL A 78 -36.06 -9.60 -9.62
N LEU A 79 -34.99 -10.19 -9.08
CA LEU A 79 -33.92 -9.43 -8.42
C LEU A 79 -33.19 -8.51 -9.40
N LEU A 80 -32.89 -8.98 -10.61
CA LEU A 80 -32.26 -8.17 -11.65
C LEU A 80 -33.17 -6.98 -12.06
N ASP A 81 -34.47 -7.21 -12.20
CA ASP A 81 -35.44 -6.16 -12.52
C ASP A 81 -35.57 -5.13 -11.39
N LEU A 82 -35.55 -5.57 -10.13
CA LEU A 82 -35.54 -4.69 -8.95
C LEU A 82 -34.25 -3.87 -8.86
N GLU A 83 -33.09 -4.49 -9.11
CA GLU A 83 -31.79 -3.81 -9.10
C GLU A 83 -31.73 -2.75 -10.20
N ASN A 84 -32.24 -3.06 -11.39
CA ASN A 84 -32.34 -2.10 -12.49
C ASN A 84 -33.30 -0.95 -12.20
N LYS A 85 -34.45 -1.22 -11.55
CA LYS A 85 -35.38 -0.16 -11.09
C LYS A 85 -34.72 0.73 -10.05
N TYR A 86 -34.10 0.13 -9.04
CA TYR A 86 -33.41 0.87 -7.98
C TYR A 86 -32.27 1.73 -8.54
N LYS A 87 -31.51 1.22 -9.51
CA LYS A 87 -30.45 1.99 -10.18
C LYS A 87 -31.02 3.22 -10.91
N LYS A 88 -32.13 3.07 -11.64
CA LYS A 88 -32.80 4.19 -12.33
C LYS A 88 -33.38 5.22 -11.36
N GLU A 89 -34.00 4.78 -10.28
CA GLU A 89 -34.54 5.67 -9.24
C GLU A 89 -33.41 6.40 -8.50
N LYS A 90 -32.31 5.72 -8.19
CA LYS A 90 -31.13 6.34 -7.59
C LYS A 90 -30.51 7.38 -8.51
N GLU A 91 -30.34 7.08 -9.79
CA GLU A 91 -29.81 8.04 -10.78
C GLU A 91 -30.74 9.25 -10.97
N ALA A 92 -32.07 9.05 -10.95
CA ALA A 92 -33.05 10.13 -11.03
C ALA A 92 -33.02 11.01 -9.78
N LEU A 93 -32.99 10.39 -8.59
CA LEU A 93 -32.90 11.10 -7.31
C LEU A 93 -31.57 11.85 -7.17
N GLU A 94 -30.45 11.27 -7.59
CA GLU A 94 -29.14 11.93 -7.63
C GLU A 94 -29.13 13.12 -8.59
N LYS A 95 -29.74 13.01 -9.77
CA LYS A 95 -29.90 14.16 -10.70
C LYS A 95 -30.77 15.26 -10.10
N GLU A 96 -31.89 14.91 -9.48
CA GLU A 96 -32.80 15.86 -8.86
C GLU A 96 -32.17 16.55 -7.63
N THR A 97 -31.55 15.79 -6.74
CA THR A 97 -30.83 16.35 -5.58
C THR A 97 -29.63 17.17 -6.01
N ARG A 98 -28.85 16.74 -7.01
CA ARG A 98 -27.75 17.55 -7.55
C ARG A 98 -28.27 18.84 -8.18
N GLY A 99 -29.40 18.80 -8.89
CA GLY A 99 -30.10 19.99 -9.40
C GLY A 99 -30.53 20.94 -8.28
N LYS A 100 -31.24 20.43 -7.26
CA LYS A 100 -31.67 21.23 -6.10
C LYS A 100 -30.49 21.81 -5.32
N ILE A 101 -29.42 21.04 -5.12
CA ILE A 101 -28.18 21.49 -4.46
C ILE A 101 -27.48 22.56 -5.31
N LEU A 102 -27.43 22.41 -6.64
CA LEU A 102 -26.86 23.44 -7.53
C LEU A 102 -27.68 24.72 -7.50
N THR A 103 -29.01 24.64 -7.54
CA THR A 103 -29.90 25.80 -7.45
C THR A 103 -29.79 26.48 -6.07
N ALA A 104 -29.79 25.71 -4.99
CA ALA A 104 -29.62 26.22 -3.63
C ALA A 104 -28.24 26.83 -3.41
N LYS A 105 -27.17 26.22 -3.94
CA LYS A 105 -25.82 26.80 -3.93
C LYS A 105 -25.78 28.09 -4.75
N SER A 106 -26.34 28.10 -5.97
CA SER A 106 -26.38 29.30 -6.82
C SER A 106 -27.11 30.45 -6.13
N LYS A 107 -28.25 30.16 -5.50
CA LYS A 107 -28.99 31.13 -4.69
C LYS A 107 -28.19 31.60 -3.48
N ALA A 108 -27.60 30.69 -2.71
CA ALA A 108 -26.77 31.04 -1.56
C ALA A 108 -25.52 31.84 -1.95
N TYR A 109 -24.90 31.54 -3.09
CA TYR A 109 -23.78 32.31 -3.63
C TYR A 109 -24.21 33.69 -4.11
N GLY A 110 -25.37 33.81 -4.78
CA GLY A 110 -25.93 35.11 -5.17
C GLY A 110 -26.31 35.98 -3.98
N ASP A 111 -26.95 35.39 -2.97
CA ASP A 111 -27.31 36.06 -1.72
C ASP A 111 -26.05 36.48 -0.93
N LEU A 112 -25.00 35.64 -0.90
CA LEU A 112 -23.69 35.99 -0.34
C LEU A 112 -23.01 37.11 -1.13
N GLU A 113 -23.01 37.04 -2.45
CA GLU A 113 -22.37 38.04 -3.32
C GLU A 113 -23.03 39.42 -3.13
N GLN A 114 -24.35 39.45 -2.98
CA GLN A 114 -25.12 40.66 -2.71
C GLN A 114 -24.84 41.19 -1.30
N ALA A 115 -24.93 40.33 -0.27
CA ALA A 115 -24.63 40.70 1.13
C ALA A 115 -23.18 41.16 1.33
N LEU A 116 -22.27 40.65 0.50
CA LEU A 116 -20.87 41.07 0.48
C LEU A 116 -20.68 42.42 -0.23
N LYS A 117 -21.33 42.66 -1.38
CA LYS A 117 -21.32 43.98 -2.06
C LYS A 117 -21.84 45.11 -1.15
N ASP A 118 -22.82 44.79 -0.31
CA ASP A 118 -23.46 45.75 0.60
C ASP A 118 -22.69 45.95 1.92
N ASN A 119 -21.63 45.18 2.18
CA ASN A 119 -20.85 45.27 3.42
C ASN A 119 -19.68 46.28 3.30
N PRO A 120 -19.63 47.35 4.12
CA PRO A 120 -18.58 48.38 4.08
C PRO A 120 -17.15 47.85 4.27
N LEU A 121 -16.99 46.67 4.90
CA LEU A 121 -15.70 46.00 5.12
C LEU A 121 -15.29 45.07 3.96
N TYR A 122 -16.16 44.82 2.98
CA TYR A 122 -15.90 43.85 1.92
C TYR A 122 -14.74 44.25 1.00
N LYS A 123 -14.47 45.54 0.82
CA LYS A 123 -13.24 46.03 0.15
C LYS A 123 -11.94 45.61 0.87
N LYS A 124 -11.99 45.28 2.17
CA LYS A 124 -10.83 44.87 2.97
C LYS A 124 -10.70 43.36 3.16
N LEU A 125 -11.76 42.57 2.92
CA LEU A 125 -11.84 41.15 3.27
C LEU A 125 -11.93 40.20 2.06
N LEU A 126 -11.77 40.71 0.83
CA LEU A 126 -11.66 39.83 -0.33
C LEU A 126 -10.49 38.84 -0.09
N PRO A 127 -10.72 37.52 -0.20
CA PRO A 127 -9.61 36.62 -0.52
C PRO A 127 -9.02 37.17 -1.80
N ASN A 128 -7.70 37.38 -1.82
CA ASN A 128 -6.97 37.94 -2.96
C ASN A 128 -7.64 37.53 -4.29
N PRO A 129 -8.30 38.46 -5.02
CA PRO A 129 -9.16 38.14 -6.17
C PRO A 129 -8.43 37.43 -7.32
N TYR A 130 -7.11 37.28 -7.20
CA TYR A 130 -6.21 36.80 -8.22
C TYR A 130 -5.58 35.44 -7.87
N ALA A 131 -6.15 34.70 -6.92
CA ALA A 131 -5.76 33.32 -6.63
C ALA A 131 -5.87 32.37 -7.85
N TYR A 132 -6.70 32.72 -8.83
CA TYR A 132 -6.77 31.99 -10.10
C TYR A 132 -5.52 32.22 -10.97
N VAL A 133 -4.93 33.41 -10.91
CA VAL A 133 -3.84 33.83 -11.79
C VAL A 133 -2.55 33.06 -11.47
N LEU A 134 -2.23 32.87 -10.18
CA LEU A 134 -1.02 32.16 -9.73
C LEU A 134 -1.12 30.62 -9.84
N ASN A 135 -2.32 30.07 -10.05
CA ASN A 135 -2.54 28.64 -10.31
C ASN A 135 -2.46 28.27 -11.80
N GLN A 136 -2.36 29.23 -12.70
CA GLN A 136 -2.18 28.95 -14.12
C GLN A 136 -0.72 28.63 -14.45
N GLU A 137 -0.52 27.61 -15.30
CA GLU A 137 0.80 27.27 -15.84
C GLU A 137 1.37 28.44 -16.65
N THR A 138 0.52 29.15 -17.40
CA THR A 138 0.87 30.28 -18.25
C THR A 138 0.01 31.52 -17.91
N PHE A 139 0.61 32.71 -17.89
CA PHE A 139 -0.11 33.97 -17.65
C PHE A 139 -0.49 34.64 -18.97
N THR A 140 -1.71 35.17 -19.10
CA THR A 140 -2.03 36.11 -20.18
C THR A 140 -1.37 37.48 -19.94
N LYS A 141 -1.46 38.41 -20.90
CA LYS A 141 -0.92 39.77 -20.75
C LYS A 141 -1.68 40.58 -19.68
N GLU A 142 -2.99 40.36 -19.58
CA GLU A 142 -3.89 41.00 -18.60
C GLU A 142 -3.65 40.49 -17.18
N ASP A 143 -3.35 39.19 -17.03
CA ASP A 143 -2.97 38.58 -15.76
C ASP A 143 -1.71 39.20 -15.15
N LYS A 144 -0.75 39.58 -16.02
CA LYS A 144 0.51 40.23 -15.60
C LYS A 144 0.27 41.66 -15.14
N GLU A 145 -0.54 42.44 -15.86
CA GLU A 145 -0.90 43.80 -15.44
C GLU A 145 -1.68 43.80 -14.12
N ARG A 146 -2.52 42.78 -13.89
CA ARG A 146 -3.28 42.62 -12.65
C ARG A 146 -2.43 42.17 -11.47
N LEU A 147 -1.55 41.17 -11.64
CA LEU A 147 -0.61 40.73 -10.58
C LEU A 147 0.35 41.85 -10.17
N SER A 148 0.84 42.61 -11.15
CA SER A 148 1.76 43.71 -10.90
C SER A 148 1.13 44.93 -10.22
N TYR A 149 -0.20 45.04 -10.24
CA TYR A 149 -0.93 46.07 -9.49
C TYR A 149 -0.95 45.77 -7.97
N TYR A 150 -1.18 44.51 -7.58
CA TYR A 150 -1.25 44.11 -6.16
C TYR A 150 0.11 43.74 -5.56
N TYR A 151 1.03 43.27 -6.41
CA TYR A 151 2.38 42.88 -6.00
C TYR A 151 3.40 43.65 -6.84
N PRO A 152 3.81 44.85 -6.41
CA PRO A 152 4.73 45.70 -7.16
C PRO A 152 6.05 44.99 -7.52
N GLN A 153 6.50 44.07 -6.66
CA GLN A 153 7.66 43.20 -6.86
C GLN A 153 7.55 42.21 -8.03
N VAL A 154 6.35 41.98 -8.57
CA VAL A 154 6.15 41.26 -9.85
C VAL A 154 6.56 42.15 -11.05
N LYS A 155 6.53 43.48 -10.92
CA LYS A 155 6.99 44.40 -12.00
C LYS A 155 8.50 44.33 -12.22
N THR A 156 9.27 43.96 -11.21
CA THR A 156 10.74 43.95 -11.27
C THR A 156 11.30 42.58 -11.63
N SER A 157 10.59 41.49 -11.35
CA SER A 157 11.03 40.13 -11.70
C SER A 157 10.76 39.79 -13.17
N SER A 158 11.81 39.43 -13.91
CA SER A 158 11.73 39.02 -15.32
C SER A 158 11.07 37.65 -15.52
N ILE A 159 11.04 36.80 -14.48
CA ILE A 159 10.52 35.42 -14.55
C ILE A 159 9.00 35.40 -14.50
N PHE A 160 8.38 36.22 -13.63
CA PHE A 160 6.92 36.36 -13.61
C PHE A 160 6.36 37.09 -14.84
N LYS A 161 7.22 37.68 -15.68
CA LYS A 161 6.87 38.26 -16.98
C LYS A 161 6.86 37.24 -18.13
N LYS A 162 7.45 36.05 -17.99
CA LYS A 162 7.47 35.02 -19.04
C LYS A 162 6.20 34.19 -19.01
N THR A 163 5.52 34.07 -20.15
CA THR A 163 4.32 33.22 -20.30
C THR A 163 4.63 31.73 -20.22
N THR A 164 5.89 31.32 -20.35
CA THR A 164 6.35 29.92 -20.38
C THR A 164 7.00 29.43 -19.08
N ALA A 165 7.00 30.23 -18.01
CA ALA A 165 7.67 29.88 -16.76
C ALA A 165 6.96 28.72 -16.04
N THR A 166 7.69 27.66 -15.70
CA THR A 166 7.14 26.51 -14.97
C THR A 166 6.93 26.81 -13.48
N THR A 167 6.19 25.94 -12.78
CA THR A 167 6.02 26.03 -11.31
C THR A 167 7.36 26.07 -10.56
N LYS A 168 8.37 25.33 -11.07
CA LYS A 168 9.72 25.31 -10.50
C LYS A 168 10.44 26.64 -10.70
N ASP A 169 10.34 27.23 -11.89
CA ASP A 169 10.96 28.54 -12.18
C ASP A 169 10.36 29.63 -11.29
N LYS A 170 9.04 29.60 -11.09
CA LYS A 170 8.31 30.51 -10.19
C LYS A 170 8.74 30.31 -8.73
N ALA A 171 8.84 29.07 -8.26
CA ALA A 171 9.29 28.75 -6.91
C ALA A 171 10.73 29.24 -6.65
N GLN A 172 11.61 29.04 -7.63
CA GLN A 172 13.00 29.47 -7.54
C GLN A 172 13.13 31.00 -7.54
N ALA A 173 12.29 31.71 -8.31
CA ALA A 173 12.21 33.16 -8.27
C ALA A 173 11.75 33.69 -6.91
N LEU A 174 10.73 33.07 -6.28
CA LEU A 174 10.29 33.43 -4.91
C LEU A 174 11.44 33.32 -3.91
N LEU A 175 12.18 32.21 -3.97
CA LEU A 175 13.36 32.01 -3.11
C LEU A 175 14.48 33.02 -3.36
N GLN A 176 14.72 33.42 -4.61
CA GLN A 176 15.69 34.48 -4.94
C GLN A 176 15.25 35.84 -4.40
N MET A 177 13.95 36.08 -4.32
CA MET A 177 13.36 37.27 -3.71
C MET A 177 13.33 37.20 -2.18
N GLY A 178 13.71 36.08 -1.57
CA GLY A 178 13.70 35.88 -0.12
C GLY A 178 12.31 35.73 0.49
N VAL A 179 11.30 35.35 -0.31
CA VAL A 179 9.91 35.19 0.13
C VAL A 179 9.36 33.81 -0.22
N PHE A 180 8.36 33.37 0.54
CA PHE A 180 7.60 32.14 0.28
C PHE A 180 6.28 32.42 -0.43
N SER A 181 5.72 33.62 -0.23
CA SER A 181 4.49 34.08 -0.86
C SER A 181 4.65 35.52 -1.29
N LEU A 182 3.90 35.91 -2.33
CA LEU A 182 3.76 37.31 -2.71
C LEU A 182 2.82 38.05 -1.75
N ASP A 183 1.90 37.33 -1.12
CA ASP A 183 1.03 37.85 -0.07
C ASP A 183 1.82 38.05 1.23
N GLU A 184 1.80 39.28 1.76
CA GLU A 184 2.65 39.65 2.89
C GLU A 184 2.27 38.90 4.18
N GLU A 185 0.98 38.67 4.42
CA GLU A 185 0.53 38.00 5.64
C GLU A 185 0.81 36.49 5.59
N GLN A 186 0.55 35.85 4.44
CA GLN A 186 0.92 34.46 4.21
C GLN A 186 2.44 34.27 4.26
N ASN A 187 3.20 35.18 3.66
CA ASN A 187 4.66 35.15 3.71
C ASN A 187 5.16 35.24 5.15
N LYS A 188 4.64 36.17 5.97
CA LYS A 188 5.00 36.28 7.40
C LYS A 188 4.72 34.98 8.15
N LYS A 189 3.57 34.34 7.91
CA LYS A 189 3.21 33.05 8.53
C LYS A 189 4.14 31.93 8.06
N ALA A 190 4.37 31.82 6.76
CA ALA A 190 5.27 30.82 6.18
C ALA A 190 6.72 30.99 6.65
N SER A 191 7.25 32.21 6.72
CA SER A 191 8.57 32.49 7.26
C SER A 191 8.72 32.05 8.72
N ARG A 192 7.69 32.26 9.55
CA ARG A 192 7.67 31.75 10.94
C ARG A 192 7.67 30.22 10.98
N LEU A 193 6.93 29.56 10.09
CA LEU A 193 6.93 28.10 9.98
C LEU A 193 8.29 27.54 9.55
N ALA A 194 8.95 28.17 8.58
CA ALA A 194 10.30 27.81 8.15
C ALA A 194 11.33 28.00 9.27
N LEU A 195 11.24 29.09 10.04
CA LEU A 195 12.08 29.33 11.21
C LEU A 195 11.84 28.28 12.31
N SER A 196 10.58 27.93 12.58
CA SER A 196 10.21 26.88 13.52
C SER A 196 10.80 25.52 13.11
N TYR A 197 10.75 25.20 11.81
CA TYR A 197 11.37 23.98 11.29
C TYR A 197 12.88 23.99 11.47
N LYS A 198 13.54 25.12 11.19
CA LYS A 198 14.98 25.30 11.42
C LYS A 198 15.33 25.01 12.89
N GLN A 199 14.60 25.59 13.83
CA GLN A 199 14.83 25.34 15.26
C GLN A 199 14.63 23.87 15.63
N ALA A 200 13.59 23.23 15.09
CA ALA A 200 13.32 21.82 15.35
C ALA A 200 14.45 20.90 14.84
N ILE A 201 15.05 21.20 13.67
CA ILE A 201 16.14 20.38 13.14
C ILE A 201 17.47 20.62 13.85
N GLU A 202 17.73 21.85 14.30
CA GLU A 202 18.90 22.18 15.14
C GLU A 202 18.78 21.49 16.50
N GLU A 203 17.61 21.55 17.15
CA GLU A 203 17.32 20.85 18.41
C GLU A 203 17.51 19.34 18.26
N TYR A 204 16.93 18.75 17.21
CA TYR A 204 17.13 17.33 16.89
C TYR A 204 18.60 16.99 16.74
N SER A 205 19.34 17.72 15.89
CA SER A 205 20.75 17.46 15.62
C SER A 205 21.62 17.60 16.88
N ASN A 206 21.34 18.61 17.71
CA ASN A 206 22.03 18.81 18.99
C ASN A 206 21.75 17.66 19.97
N ASN A 207 20.50 17.21 20.07
CA ASN A 207 20.14 16.07 20.93
C ASN A 207 20.82 14.78 20.47
N ILE A 208 20.87 14.53 19.16
CA ILE A 208 21.59 13.38 18.58
C ILE A 208 23.08 13.47 18.91
N SER A 209 23.71 14.64 18.75
CA SER A 209 25.11 14.85 19.11
C SER A 209 25.38 14.57 20.59
N ASN A 210 24.51 15.08 21.48
CA ASN A 210 24.60 14.85 22.92
C ASN A 210 24.45 13.36 23.26
N LEU A 211 23.56 12.62 22.59
CA LEU A 211 23.41 11.17 22.78
C LEU A 211 24.67 10.42 22.35
N LEU A 212 25.25 10.77 21.19
CA LEU A 212 26.44 10.11 20.64
C LEU A 212 27.74 10.48 21.36
N SER A 213 27.76 11.56 22.14
CA SER A 213 28.90 11.93 22.99
C SER A 213 29.04 11.08 24.25
N ARG A 214 28.03 10.28 24.60
CA ARG A 214 28.05 9.43 25.80
C ARG A 214 28.97 8.24 25.60
N LYS A 215 29.70 7.85 26.65
CA LYS A 215 30.61 6.69 26.62
C LYS A 215 29.87 5.35 26.49
N GLU A 216 28.67 5.26 27.06
CA GLU A 216 27.83 4.08 26.98
C GLU A 216 26.74 4.29 25.93
N LEU A 217 26.66 3.34 24.98
CA LEU A 217 25.72 3.36 23.85
C LEU A 217 24.62 2.30 24.01
N ASP A 218 24.36 1.88 25.24
CA ASP A 218 23.32 0.91 25.55
C ASP A 218 21.95 1.45 25.11
N ASN A 219 21.23 0.66 24.31
CA ASN A 219 19.94 1.04 23.70
C ASN A 219 19.99 2.37 22.91
N ILE A 220 21.14 2.73 22.34
CA ILE A 220 21.31 3.99 21.60
C ILE A 220 20.28 4.14 20.47
N ASP A 221 19.93 3.05 19.79
CA ASP A 221 18.90 3.04 18.74
C ASP A 221 17.53 3.48 19.26
N TYR A 222 17.15 3.06 20.46
CA TYR A 222 15.89 3.49 21.07
C TYR A 222 15.88 5.00 21.32
N TYR A 223 16.95 5.54 21.92
CA TYR A 223 17.04 6.98 22.21
C TYR A 223 17.10 7.82 20.94
N LEU A 224 17.88 7.40 19.94
CA LEU A 224 17.95 8.06 18.63
C LEU A 224 16.58 8.05 17.93
N GLN A 225 15.85 6.93 18.01
CA GLN A 225 14.52 6.81 17.43
C GLN A 225 13.49 7.69 18.16
N LEU A 226 13.59 7.80 19.49
CA LEU A 226 12.72 8.68 20.27
C LEU A 226 12.89 10.15 19.86
N GLU A 227 14.13 10.62 19.76
CA GLU A 227 14.41 11.98 19.30
C GLU A 227 13.95 12.19 17.85
N ARG A 228 14.10 11.17 17.00
CA ARG A 228 13.60 11.23 15.61
C ARG A 228 12.08 11.34 15.56
N ASN A 229 11.36 10.57 16.38
CA ASN A 229 9.90 10.62 16.44
C ASN A 229 9.38 11.99 16.91
N LYS A 230 10.06 12.62 17.89
CA LYS A 230 9.74 13.99 18.35
C LYS A 230 9.92 14.99 17.21
N PHE A 231 11.03 14.91 16.48
CA PHE A 231 11.29 15.77 15.33
C PHE A 231 10.26 15.56 14.22
N ASP A 232 10.02 14.31 13.80
CA ASP A 232 9.10 13.98 12.71
C ASP A 232 7.65 14.43 13.04
N SER A 233 7.24 14.36 14.31
CA SER A 233 5.96 14.90 14.78
C SER A 233 5.85 16.41 14.58
N LYS A 234 6.86 17.18 15.03
CA LYS A 234 6.93 18.64 14.82
C LYS A 234 6.97 18.98 13.32
N ALA A 235 7.80 18.28 12.55
CA ALA A 235 7.94 18.45 11.12
C ALA A 235 6.61 18.22 10.37
N LYS A 236 5.85 17.18 10.77
CA LYS A 236 4.54 16.88 10.18
C LYS A 236 3.51 17.96 10.47
N ASP A 237 3.47 18.49 11.70
CA ASP A 237 2.60 19.62 12.06
C ASP A 237 2.94 20.87 11.26
N ILE A 238 4.24 21.19 11.12
CA ILE A 238 4.70 22.34 10.32
C ILE A 238 4.32 22.16 8.85
N ALA A 239 4.52 20.97 8.27
CA ALA A 239 4.16 20.69 6.88
C ALA A 239 2.65 20.86 6.63
N GLN A 240 1.81 20.40 7.57
CA GLN A 240 0.37 20.59 7.48
C GLN A 240 -0.02 22.07 7.56
N LYS A 241 0.54 22.82 8.52
CA LYS A 241 0.30 24.26 8.66
C LYS A 241 0.77 25.05 7.45
N ALA A 242 1.91 24.69 6.87
CA ALA A 242 2.44 25.31 5.66
C ALA A 242 1.53 25.06 4.46
N THR A 243 1.04 23.82 4.29
CA THR A 243 0.10 23.46 3.22
C THR A 243 -1.22 24.21 3.31
N ASN A 244 -1.70 24.46 4.53
CA ASN A 244 -2.92 25.24 4.77
C ASN A 244 -2.71 26.76 4.62
N THR A 245 -1.49 27.25 4.84
CA THR A 245 -1.14 28.68 4.75
C THR A 245 -0.81 29.10 3.33
N LEU A 246 -0.03 28.29 2.61
CA LEU A 246 0.42 28.56 1.25
C LEU A 246 -0.59 28.00 0.25
N ILE A 247 -1.12 28.88 -0.58
CA ILE A 247 -2.26 28.56 -1.43
C ILE A 247 -1.79 28.04 -2.79
N PHE A 248 -0.65 28.53 -3.30
CA PHE A 248 -0.17 28.15 -4.63
C PHE A 248 0.85 27.02 -4.61
N ASN A 249 0.84 26.22 -5.67
CA ASN A 249 1.79 25.11 -5.84
C ASN A 249 3.24 25.60 -5.93
N SER A 250 3.49 26.77 -6.53
CA SER A 250 4.83 27.38 -6.59
C SER A 250 5.33 27.83 -5.21
N GLU A 251 4.45 28.33 -4.35
CA GLU A 251 4.78 28.72 -2.97
C GLU A 251 5.06 27.50 -2.10
N ARG A 252 4.22 26.46 -2.20
CA ARG A 252 4.44 25.18 -1.52
C ARG A 252 5.76 24.53 -1.96
N LEU A 253 6.08 24.61 -3.25
CA LEU A 253 7.34 24.12 -3.78
C LEU A 253 8.51 24.98 -3.29
N ALA A 254 8.39 26.31 -3.26
CA ALA A 254 9.42 27.20 -2.70
C ALA A 254 9.68 26.88 -1.22
N PHE A 255 8.62 26.67 -0.45
CA PHE A 255 8.72 26.25 0.94
C PHE A 255 9.42 24.90 1.07
N SER A 256 9.02 23.88 0.30
CA SER A 256 9.70 22.57 0.29
C SER A 256 11.19 22.68 -0.05
N MET A 257 11.54 23.48 -1.07
CA MET A 257 12.93 23.70 -1.44
C MET A 257 13.73 24.43 -0.35
N ALA A 258 13.10 25.31 0.42
CA ALA A 258 13.74 25.93 1.58
C ALA A 258 13.92 24.94 2.74
N ILE A 259 12.96 24.04 2.96
CA ILE A 259 13.09 22.94 3.92
C ILE A 259 14.27 22.05 3.53
N ASP A 260 14.42 21.71 2.25
CA ASP A 260 15.59 20.96 1.75
C ASP A 260 16.91 21.69 2.04
N LYS A 261 16.97 23.01 1.78
CA LYS A 261 18.16 23.83 2.12
C LYS A 261 18.42 23.90 3.63
N ILE A 262 17.38 23.93 4.46
CA ILE A 262 17.50 23.89 5.91
C ILE A 262 18.07 22.52 6.33
N ASN A 263 17.57 21.43 5.76
CA ASN A 263 18.09 20.09 6.00
C ASN A 263 19.57 19.99 5.62
N GLU A 264 19.95 20.43 4.42
CA GLU A 264 21.34 20.41 3.95
C GLU A 264 22.28 21.24 4.84
N LYS A 265 21.78 22.29 5.49
CA LYS A 265 22.61 23.19 6.32
C LYS A 265 22.71 22.76 7.78
N TYR A 266 21.61 22.29 8.36
CA TYR A 266 21.48 22.12 9.81
C TYR A 266 21.29 20.67 10.25
N LEU A 267 20.98 19.74 9.34
CA LEU A 267 20.91 18.32 9.69
C LEU A 267 22.32 17.80 9.95
N LYS A 268 22.65 17.60 11.22
CA LYS A 268 23.91 17.01 11.64
C LYS A 268 23.63 15.77 12.46
N GLY A 269 24.12 14.63 11.99
CA GLY A 269 24.02 13.36 12.69
C GLY A 269 25.28 13.11 13.52
N TYR A 270 26.06 12.10 13.14
CA TYR A 270 27.29 11.77 13.84
C TYR A 270 28.48 12.62 13.34
N GLU A 271 28.48 13.91 13.67
CA GLU A 271 29.42 14.90 13.13
C GLU A 271 30.89 14.56 13.47
N ALA A 272 31.17 14.13 14.71
CA ALA A 272 32.52 13.78 15.13
C ALA A 272 33.15 12.66 14.26
N PHE A 273 32.43 11.56 14.06
CA PHE A 273 32.90 10.46 13.21
C PHE A 273 32.94 10.85 11.72
N SER A 274 31.98 11.67 11.28
CA SER A 274 31.93 12.15 9.90
C SER A 274 33.13 13.04 9.56
N ASN A 275 33.61 13.84 10.52
CA ASN A 275 34.83 14.64 10.34
C ASN A 275 36.09 13.76 10.24
N LEU A 276 36.15 12.63 10.97
CA LEU A 276 37.22 11.65 10.78
C LEU A 276 37.18 11.08 9.36
N LEU A 277 36.00 10.68 8.88
CA LEU A 277 35.83 10.14 7.51
C LEU A 277 36.17 11.14 6.40
N LYS A 278 35.87 12.43 6.59
CA LYS A 278 36.22 13.49 5.63
C LYS A 278 37.74 13.64 5.45
N ASN A 279 38.51 13.35 6.51
CA ASN A 279 39.96 13.49 6.52
C ASN A 279 40.72 12.24 6.10
N VAL A 280 40.03 11.11 5.88
CA VAL A 280 40.63 9.86 5.43
C VAL A 280 41.33 10.07 4.09
N LYS A 281 42.58 9.61 3.98
CA LYS A 281 43.38 9.73 2.76
C LYS A 281 43.33 8.47 1.90
N ASP A 282 43.44 7.30 2.53
CA ASP A 282 43.54 6.02 1.86
C ASP A 282 42.66 4.92 2.48
N ASP A 283 42.61 3.77 1.80
CA ASP A 283 41.81 2.61 2.21
C ASP A 283 42.34 1.96 3.51
N VAL A 284 43.62 2.16 3.88
CA VAL A 284 44.22 1.59 5.10
C VAL A 284 43.74 2.36 6.34
N GLU A 285 43.74 3.69 6.26
CA GLU A 285 43.18 4.56 7.28
C GLU A 285 41.66 4.32 7.41
N LEU A 286 40.95 4.22 6.29
CA LEU A 286 39.52 3.88 6.27
C LEU A 286 39.24 2.55 6.97
N ASN A 287 40.07 1.53 6.70
CA ASN A 287 39.94 0.21 7.30
C ASN A 287 40.14 0.26 8.82
N THR A 288 41.08 1.08 9.29
CA THR A 288 41.34 1.28 10.72
C THR A 288 40.16 1.95 11.42
N LEU A 289 39.61 3.02 10.84
CA LEU A 289 38.41 3.68 11.36
C LEU A 289 37.21 2.74 11.37
N THR A 290 37.04 1.95 10.31
CA THR A 290 35.97 0.96 10.20
C THR A 290 36.08 -0.09 11.30
N LYS A 291 37.28 -0.64 11.55
CA LYS A 291 37.50 -1.61 12.64
C LYS A 291 37.11 -1.04 14.01
N ASN A 292 37.50 0.21 14.29
CA ASN A 292 37.14 0.87 15.55
C ASN A 292 35.63 1.08 15.67
N PHE A 293 34.94 1.35 14.56
CA PHE A 293 33.48 1.47 14.52
C PHE A 293 32.78 0.11 14.72
N THR A 294 33.24 -0.94 14.05
CA THR A 294 32.59 -2.27 14.08
C THR A 294 32.82 -3.01 15.38
N ASN A 295 33.92 -2.74 16.10
CA ASN A 295 34.27 -3.40 17.37
C ASN A 295 33.53 -2.81 18.58
N GLN A 296 32.70 -1.79 18.39
CA GLN A 296 31.80 -1.32 19.44
C GLN A 296 30.78 -2.42 19.78
N LYS A 297 30.40 -2.51 21.06
CA LYS A 297 29.41 -3.48 21.58
C LYS A 297 27.99 -3.11 21.13
N LEU A 298 27.76 -3.14 19.82
CA LEU A 298 26.50 -2.79 19.16
C LEU A 298 26.11 -3.91 18.21
N SER A 299 24.79 -4.14 18.08
CA SER A 299 24.25 -5.01 17.04
C SER A 299 24.45 -4.41 15.65
N PHE A 300 24.39 -5.24 14.60
CA PHE A 300 24.47 -4.75 13.22
C PHE A 300 23.37 -3.72 12.89
N ALA A 301 22.16 -3.91 13.39
CA ALA A 301 21.06 -2.96 13.20
C ALA A 301 21.35 -1.59 13.83
N GLN A 302 21.95 -1.57 15.03
CA GLN A 302 22.41 -0.33 15.68
C GLN A 302 23.53 0.33 14.85
N LYS A 303 24.50 -0.44 14.35
CA LYS A 303 25.55 0.07 13.46
C LYS A 303 24.97 0.68 12.17
N GLN A 304 23.95 0.06 11.58
CA GLN A 304 23.26 0.61 10.41
C GLN A 304 22.57 1.95 10.72
N LYS A 305 21.96 2.11 11.90
CA LYS A 305 21.39 3.40 12.34
C LYS A 305 22.47 4.47 12.48
N LEU A 306 23.63 4.13 13.05
CA LEU A 306 24.77 5.04 13.11
C LEU A 306 25.30 5.40 11.71
N CYS A 307 25.36 4.44 10.79
CA CYS A 307 25.72 4.70 9.39
C CYS A 307 24.78 5.72 8.73
N LEU A 308 23.47 5.66 8.98
CA LEU A 308 22.52 6.66 8.48
C LEU A 308 22.82 8.07 9.02
N LEU A 309 23.14 8.18 10.31
CA LEU A 309 23.52 9.46 10.92
C LEU A 309 24.85 10.01 10.39
N VAL A 310 25.79 9.12 10.06
CA VAL A 310 27.02 9.51 9.35
C VAL A 310 26.66 10.07 7.97
N LEU A 311 25.87 9.35 7.17
CA LEU A 311 25.43 9.80 5.85
C LEU A 311 24.72 11.16 5.89
N ASP A 312 23.89 11.39 6.91
CA ASP A 312 23.19 12.66 7.08
C ASP A 312 24.13 13.84 7.30
N SER A 313 25.32 13.62 7.90
CA SER A 313 26.31 14.64 8.22
C SER A 313 27.22 15.05 7.04
N PHE A 314 27.08 14.39 5.89
CA PHE A 314 27.80 14.72 4.65
C PHE A 314 27.04 15.70 3.74
N ASN A 315 25.90 16.23 4.20
CA ASN A 315 25.11 17.27 3.51
C ASN A 315 24.80 16.96 2.03
N PHE A 316 24.65 15.69 1.69
CA PHE A 316 24.20 15.28 0.37
C PHE A 316 22.72 15.65 0.16
N ASP A 317 22.36 15.96 -1.09
CA ASP A 317 20.96 16.07 -1.46
C ASP A 317 20.22 14.73 -1.27
N THR A 318 18.89 14.80 -1.14
CA THR A 318 18.05 13.63 -0.87
C THR A 318 18.20 12.51 -1.92
N GLN A 319 18.42 12.85 -3.19
CA GLN A 319 18.55 11.86 -4.26
C GLN A 319 19.90 11.14 -4.19
N SER A 320 20.97 11.88 -3.91
CA SER A 320 22.31 11.31 -3.67
C SER A 320 22.31 10.35 -2.47
N LYS A 321 21.66 10.72 -1.35
CA LYS A 321 21.50 9.82 -0.19
C LYS A 321 20.79 8.52 -0.57
N LYS A 322 19.67 8.60 -1.30
CA LYS A 322 18.93 7.41 -1.79
C LYS A 322 19.78 6.53 -2.70
N SER A 323 20.56 7.14 -3.59
CA SER A 323 21.46 6.40 -4.50
C SER A 323 22.55 5.63 -3.74
N ILE A 324 23.19 6.28 -2.75
CA ILE A 324 24.21 5.65 -1.90
C ILE A 324 23.62 4.48 -1.12
N LEU A 325 22.44 4.66 -0.52
CA LEU A 325 21.76 3.60 0.23
C LEU A 325 21.38 2.42 -0.66
N LYS A 326 20.90 2.68 -1.89
CA LYS A 326 20.60 1.63 -2.86
C LYS A 326 21.83 0.78 -3.18
N LYS A 327 22.95 1.42 -3.56
CA LYS A 327 24.22 0.74 -3.86
C LYS A 327 24.74 -0.06 -2.67
N THR A 328 24.61 0.49 -1.45
CA THR A 328 25.05 -0.19 -0.23
C THR A 328 24.19 -1.43 0.05
N ASN A 329 22.87 -1.34 -0.13
CA ASN A 329 21.98 -2.48 0.07
C ASN A 329 22.24 -3.60 -0.95
N GLU A 330 22.49 -3.25 -2.20
CA GLU A 330 22.92 -4.21 -3.24
C GLU A 330 24.25 -4.90 -2.83
N TYR A 331 25.21 -4.14 -2.32
CA TYR A 331 26.47 -4.70 -1.82
C TYR A 331 26.28 -5.59 -0.59
N ASN A 332 25.38 -5.24 0.32
CA ASN A 332 25.07 -6.08 1.49
C ASN A 332 24.53 -7.45 1.06
N ILE A 333 23.66 -7.48 0.06
CA ILE A 333 23.14 -8.72 -0.54
C ILE A 333 24.30 -9.52 -1.14
N PHE A 334 25.17 -8.87 -1.92
CA PHE A 334 26.34 -9.50 -2.51
C PHE A 334 27.23 -10.19 -1.45
N VAL A 335 27.60 -9.48 -0.38
CA VAL A 335 28.44 -10.03 0.71
C VAL A 335 27.81 -11.26 1.39
N ASP A 336 26.48 -11.29 1.51
CA ASP A 336 25.78 -12.42 2.11
C ASP A 336 25.62 -13.59 1.15
N SER A 337 25.45 -13.32 -0.15
CA SER A 337 25.19 -14.31 -1.19
C SER A 337 26.42 -14.92 -1.84
N ASP A 338 27.59 -14.26 -1.77
CA ASP A 338 28.78 -14.69 -2.49
C ASP A 338 29.35 -15.99 -1.89
N PRO A 339 29.33 -17.12 -2.64
CA PRO A 339 29.86 -18.40 -2.15
C PRO A 339 31.37 -18.34 -1.87
N MET A 340 32.11 -17.40 -2.47
CA MET A 340 33.54 -17.19 -2.20
C MET A 340 33.81 -16.52 -0.84
N MET A 341 32.76 -15.99 -0.18
CA MET A 341 32.81 -15.40 1.16
C MET A 341 32.29 -16.37 2.25
N SER A 342 32.14 -17.65 1.93
CA SER A 342 31.59 -18.68 2.84
C SER A 342 32.49 -18.98 4.04
N ASP A 343 33.80 -18.72 3.94
CA ASP A 343 34.79 -18.90 5.00
C ASP A 343 34.81 -17.74 6.02
N LYS A 344 34.09 -16.64 5.76
CA LYS A 344 34.11 -15.45 6.60
C LYS A 344 33.13 -15.53 7.76
N THR A 345 33.60 -15.15 8.94
CA THR A 345 32.78 -14.98 10.14
C THR A 345 31.76 -13.85 9.98
N THR A 346 30.70 -13.85 10.79
CA THR A 346 29.70 -12.77 10.83
C THR A 346 30.35 -11.40 11.03
N MET A 347 31.33 -11.28 11.94
CA MET A 347 32.04 -10.00 12.16
C MET A 347 32.81 -9.53 10.93
N GLN A 348 33.44 -10.45 10.18
CA GLN A 348 34.15 -10.09 8.95
C GLN A 348 33.17 -9.61 7.88
N LYS A 349 32.02 -10.28 7.71
CA LYS A 349 30.96 -9.84 6.78
C LYS A 349 30.39 -8.47 7.17
N GLU A 350 30.10 -8.24 8.46
CA GLU A 350 29.70 -6.93 8.96
C GLU A 350 30.75 -5.86 8.65
N HIS A 351 32.03 -6.16 8.90
CA HIS A 351 33.13 -5.25 8.60
C HIS A 351 33.17 -4.87 7.12
N TYR A 352 33.06 -5.83 6.20
CA TYR A 352 33.02 -5.54 4.76
C TYR A 352 31.85 -4.63 4.37
N LYS A 353 30.66 -4.88 4.92
CA LYS A 353 29.47 -4.06 4.67
C LYS A 353 29.68 -2.61 5.12
N ILE A 354 30.18 -2.41 6.33
CA ILE A 354 30.42 -1.07 6.90
C ILE A 354 31.59 -0.37 6.18
N PHE A 355 32.66 -1.08 5.88
CA PHE A 355 33.80 -0.55 5.12
C PHE A 355 33.35 -0.02 3.76
N ASN A 356 32.61 -0.82 3.00
CA ASN A 356 32.18 -0.43 1.66
C ASN A 356 31.13 0.70 1.69
N PHE A 357 30.29 0.74 2.73
CA PHE A 357 29.41 1.88 2.97
C PHE A 357 30.21 3.18 3.14
N PHE A 358 31.19 3.21 4.05
CA PHE A 358 32.02 4.41 4.25
C PHE A 358 32.82 4.76 3.00
N LYS A 359 33.36 3.76 2.29
CA LYS A 359 34.06 3.98 1.01
C LYS A 359 33.17 4.66 -0.03
N THR A 360 31.91 4.22 -0.15
CA THR A 360 30.92 4.82 -1.05
C THR A 360 30.58 6.26 -0.65
N VAL A 361 30.39 6.51 0.65
CA VAL A 361 30.11 7.85 1.20
C VAL A 361 31.27 8.81 0.95
N VAL A 362 32.50 8.41 1.28
CA VAL A 362 33.70 9.24 1.08
C VAL A 362 33.95 9.51 -0.41
N SER A 363 33.72 8.52 -1.27
CA SER A 363 33.85 8.70 -2.73
C SER A 363 32.83 9.70 -3.27
N ALA A 364 31.57 9.63 -2.81
CA ALA A 364 30.54 10.60 -3.17
C ALA A 364 30.87 12.01 -2.66
N TYR A 365 31.43 12.11 -1.45
CA TYR A 365 31.87 13.38 -0.87
C TYR A 365 32.98 14.02 -1.72
N ARG A 366 34.07 13.28 -2.00
CA ARG A 366 35.18 13.76 -2.83
C ARG A 366 34.70 14.19 -4.23
N SER A 367 33.80 13.42 -4.83
CA SER A 367 33.22 13.75 -6.14
C SER A 367 32.43 15.07 -6.12
N ASN A 368 31.69 15.33 -5.04
CA ASN A 368 30.95 16.58 -4.88
C ASN A 368 31.88 17.77 -4.60
N VAL A 369 32.93 17.58 -3.79
CA VAL A 369 33.96 18.61 -3.56
C VAL A 369 34.65 18.97 -4.88
N ALA A 370 35.13 17.99 -5.65
CA ALA A 370 35.78 18.22 -6.94
C ALA A 370 34.87 18.93 -7.96
N LYS A 371 33.56 18.64 -7.97
CA LYS A 371 32.60 19.36 -8.83
C LYS A 371 32.41 20.82 -8.43
N ASN A 372 32.49 21.12 -7.14
CA ASN A 372 32.28 22.47 -6.61
C ASN A 372 33.60 23.28 -6.55
N ASN A 373 34.75 22.61 -6.66
CA ASN A 373 36.08 23.22 -6.66
C ASN A 373 36.96 22.54 -7.73
N PRO A 374 36.77 22.81 -9.03
CA PRO A 374 37.47 22.12 -10.12
C PRO A 374 38.96 22.49 -10.26
N PHE A 375 39.51 23.29 -9.34
CA PHE A 375 40.89 23.80 -9.37
C PHE A 375 41.72 23.38 -8.14
N GLU A 376 41.25 22.42 -7.35
CA GLU A 376 42.04 21.72 -6.32
C GLU A 376 42.57 20.36 -6.81
#